data_AF-A0A7S1Z677-F1
#
_entry.id   AF-A0A7S1Z677-F1
#
_cell.length_a   1.000
_cell.length_b   1.000
_cell.length_c   1.000
_cell.angle_alpha   90.00
_cell.angle_beta   90.00
_cell.angle_gamma   90.00
#
_symmetry.space_group_name_H-M   'P 1'
#
loop_
_entity.id
_entity.type
_entity.pdbx_description
1 polymer ?
#
loop_
_entity_poly.entity_id
_entity_poly.type
_entity_poly.pdbx_seq_one_letter_code
_entity_poly.pdbx_strand_id
1 'polypeptide(L)'
;GLFDAVNKGRVFAMLRHPVERAASMFYHLRDDPDRKELLGGANTLEKYARSKLVENNWMTRFLSDSLGGELTTEHEALAREVLRTKVLVGLLGRKNESMRRFELYYGWK
;
A
#
# COMPACT_ATOMS: atom_id res chain seq x y z
N GLY A 1 7.31 14.66 23.58
CA GLY A 1 7.95 13.68 22.68
C GLY A 1 8.30 14.37 21.37
N LEU A 2 9.02 13.70 20.47
CA LEU A 2 9.40 14.27 19.15
C LEU A 2 8.18 14.71 18.31
N PHE A 3 7.01 14.11 18.56
CA PHE A 3 5.72 14.53 17.99
C PHE A 3 4.77 15.02 19.07
N ASP A 4 4.05 16.11 18.78
CA ASP A 4 3.05 16.73 19.65
C ASP A 4 2.00 17.51 18.83
N ALA A 5 1.15 18.29 19.51
CA ALA A 5 0.09 19.07 18.85
C ALA A 5 0.61 20.15 17.88
N VAL A 6 1.83 20.62 18.09
CA VAL A 6 2.55 21.62 17.29
C VAL A 6 3.44 20.91 16.26
N ASN A 7 4.21 19.92 16.70
CA ASN A 7 5.15 19.13 15.90
C ASN A 7 4.48 17.86 15.38
N LYS A 8 3.59 18.02 14.40
CA LYS A 8 2.90 16.88 13.78
C LYS A 8 3.82 16.13 12.82
N GLY A 9 3.76 14.80 12.86
CA GLY A 9 4.36 13.96 11.84
C GLY A 9 3.78 14.28 10.46
N ARG A 10 4.61 14.21 9.43
CA ARG A 10 4.20 14.43 8.04
C ARG A 10 4.38 13.13 7.26
N VAL A 11 3.30 12.65 6.66
CA VAL A 11 3.28 11.35 5.98
C VAL A 11 3.19 11.57 4.47
N PHE A 12 3.98 10.79 3.73
CA PHE A 12 3.84 10.64 2.28
C PHE A 12 3.80 9.15 1.94
N ALA A 13 3.21 8.81 0.80
CA ALA A 13 3.13 7.43 0.32
C ALA A 13 3.28 7.37 -1.19
N MET A 14 3.90 6.29 -1.67
CA MET A 14 3.94 5.94 -3.08
C MET A 14 2.94 4.82 -3.35
N LEU A 15 1.90 5.11 -4.14
CA LEU A 15 0.87 4.16 -4.50
C LEU A 15 1.15 3.56 -5.88
N ARG A 16 0.78 2.29 -6.05
CA ARG A 16 0.86 1.56 -7.31
C ARG A 16 -0.53 1.02 -7.66
N HIS A 17 -0.78 0.81 -8.95
CA HIS A 17 -1.99 0.11 -9.40
C HIS A 17 -2.15 -1.23 -8.63
N PRO A 18 -3.33 -1.52 -8.06
CA PRO A 18 -3.51 -2.64 -7.14
C PRO A 18 -3.19 -3.99 -7.76
N VAL A 19 -3.57 -4.21 -9.03
CA VAL A 19 -3.28 -5.47 -9.76
C VAL A 19 -1.78 -5.68 -9.93
N GLU A 20 -1.05 -4.63 -10.31
CA GLU A 20 0.40 -4.75 -10.49
C GLU A 20 1.12 -4.98 -9.17
N ARG A 21 0.61 -4.38 -8.08
CA ARG A 21 1.15 -4.56 -6.74
C ARG A 21 0.96 -6.01 -6.28
N ALA A 22 -0.23 -6.58 -6.46
CA ALA A 22 -0.52 -7.97 -6.12
C ALA A 22 0.34 -8.95 -6.93
N ALA A 23 0.51 -8.72 -8.23
CA ALA A 23 1.41 -9.52 -9.07
C ALA A 23 2.88 -9.38 -8.63
N SER A 24 3.32 -8.17 -8.30
CA SER A 24 4.66 -7.92 -7.78
C SER A 24 4.92 -8.64 -6.46
N MET A 25 3.91 -8.76 -5.59
CA MET A 25 4.02 -9.51 -4.33
C MET A 25 4.26 -10.99 -4.58
N PHE A 26 3.57 -11.60 -5.54
CA PHE A 26 3.82 -13.00 -5.92
C PHE A 26 5.28 -13.23 -6.32
N TYR A 27 5.82 -12.41 -7.22
CA TYR A 27 7.21 -12.55 -7.66
C TYR A 27 8.20 -12.31 -6.52
N HIS A 28 7.93 -11.32 -5.66
CA HIS A 28 8.75 -11.07 -4.48
C HIS A 28 8.81 -12.28 -3.54
N LEU A 29 7.66 -12.87 -3.19
CA LEU A 29 7.60 -14.04 -2.32
C LEU A 29 8.21 -15.29 -2.96
N ARG A 30 8.11 -15.44 -4.28
CA ARG A 30 8.70 -16.57 -5.02
C ARG A 30 10.23 -16.53 -4.97
N ASP A 31 10.79 -15.33 -5.08
CA ASP A 31 12.22 -15.08 -5.21
C ASP A 31 12.92 -14.89 -3.84
N ASP A 32 12.15 -14.66 -2.77
CA ASP A 32 12.62 -14.60 -1.38
C ASP A 32 12.58 -15.99 -0.72
N PRO A 33 13.74 -16.66 -0.47
CA PRO A 33 13.77 -18.00 0.11
C PRO A 33 13.15 -18.09 1.50
N ASP A 34 13.19 -17.01 2.28
CA ASP A 34 12.73 -16.96 3.67
C ASP A 34 11.21 -16.72 3.79
N ARG A 35 10.54 -16.45 2.65
CA ARG A 35 9.11 -16.17 2.59
C ARG A 35 8.35 -17.03 1.58
N LYS A 36 9.06 -17.91 0.87
CA LYS A 36 8.50 -18.73 -0.21
C LYS A 36 7.42 -19.68 0.28
N GLU A 37 7.48 -20.11 1.53
CA GLU A 37 6.48 -20.91 2.20
C GLU A 37 5.12 -20.21 2.32
N LEU A 38 5.09 -18.87 2.33
CA LEU A 38 3.85 -18.08 2.31
C LEU A 38 3.05 -18.25 1.01
N LEU A 39 3.68 -18.76 -0.06
CA LEU A 39 2.96 -19.12 -1.29
C LEU A 39 2.18 -20.43 -1.15
N GLY A 40 2.35 -21.21 -0.08
CA GLY A 40 1.54 -22.41 0.17
C GLY A 40 1.51 -23.40 -1.00
N GLY A 41 2.61 -23.50 -1.77
CA GLY A 41 2.71 -24.33 -2.98
C GLY A 41 2.15 -23.70 -4.26
N ALA A 42 1.63 -22.48 -4.22
CA ALA A 42 1.25 -21.72 -5.42
C ALA A 42 2.51 -21.35 -6.23
N ASN A 43 2.79 -22.14 -7.26
CA ASN A 43 3.99 -21.99 -8.09
C ASN A 43 3.79 -21.13 -9.34
N THR A 44 2.57 -20.65 -9.60
CA THR A 44 2.25 -19.74 -10.71
C THR A 44 1.41 -18.57 -10.23
N LEU A 45 1.49 -17.44 -10.95
CA LEU A 45 0.70 -16.24 -10.65
C LEU A 45 -0.81 -16.54 -10.68
N GLU A 46 -1.27 -17.36 -11.62
CA GLU A 46 -2.69 -17.74 -11.70
C GLU A 46 -3.14 -18.51 -10.44
N LYS A 47 -2.36 -19.51 -10.00
CA LYS A 47 -2.69 -20.26 -8.78
C LYS A 47 -2.68 -19.36 -7.56
N TYR A 48 -1.71 -18.44 -7.46
CA TYR A 48 -1.67 -17.45 -6.39
C TYR A 48 -2.91 -16.55 -6.40
N ALA A 49 -3.29 -16.01 -7.56
CA ALA A 49 -4.45 -15.13 -7.70
C ALA A 49 -5.79 -15.80 -7.38
N ARG A 50 -5.91 -17.11 -7.59
CA ARG A 50 -7.10 -17.91 -7.23
C ARG A 50 -7.08 -18.43 -5.79
N SER A 51 -5.94 -18.34 -5.10
CA SER A 51 -5.79 -18.81 -3.73
C SER A 51 -6.32 -17.81 -2.71
N LYS A 52 -6.39 -18.22 -1.43
CA LYS A 52 -6.65 -17.31 -0.31
C LYS A 52 -5.40 -16.52 0.14
N LEU A 53 -4.27 -16.72 -0.52
CA LEU A 53 -2.97 -16.12 -0.18
C LEU A 53 -2.75 -14.79 -0.87
N VAL A 54 -3.50 -14.51 -1.95
CA VAL A 54 -3.50 -13.19 -2.57
C VAL A 54 -4.05 -12.17 -1.57
N GLU A 55 -3.38 -11.04 -1.51
CA GLU A 55 -3.81 -9.92 -0.67
C GLU A 55 -5.25 -9.49 -0.95
N ASN A 56 -6.02 -9.32 0.12
CA ASN A 56 -7.40 -8.87 0.04
C ASN A 56 -7.48 -7.39 0.41
N ASN A 57 -7.40 -6.49 -0.57
CA ASN A 57 -7.58 -5.04 -0.40
C ASN A 57 -6.83 -4.46 0.82
N TRP A 58 -5.61 -4.96 1.05
CA TRP A 58 -4.83 -4.69 2.26
C TRP A 58 -4.70 -3.19 2.56
N MET A 59 -4.54 -2.36 1.54
CA MET A 59 -4.42 -0.91 1.69
C MET A 59 -5.69 -0.26 2.25
N THR A 60 -6.86 -0.62 1.74
CA THR A 60 -8.14 -0.11 2.25
C THR A 60 -8.34 -0.54 3.69
N ARG A 61 -8.09 -1.83 3.98
CA ARG A 61 -8.20 -2.39 5.34
C ARG A 61 -7.31 -1.68 6.34
N PHE A 62 -6.06 -1.43 5.97
CA PHE A 62 -5.09 -0.75 6.82
C PHE A 62 -5.48 0.70 7.09
N LEU A 63 -5.90 1.43 6.05
CA LEU A 63 -6.25 2.86 6.17
C LEU A 63 -7.61 3.09 6.85
N SER A 64 -8.52 2.11 6.78
CA SER A 64 -9.83 2.16 7.43
C SER A 64 -9.84 1.50 8.81
N ASP A 65 -8.70 1.00 9.30
CA ASP A 65 -8.56 0.23 10.54
C ASP A 65 -9.52 -0.99 10.64
N SER A 66 -9.73 -1.68 9.51
CA SER A 66 -10.64 -2.82 9.39
C SER A 66 -9.92 -4.03 8.78
N LEU A 67 -9.09 -4.66 9.61
CA LEU A 67 -8.16 -5.72 9.18
C LEU A 67 -8.85 -7.04 8.81
N GLY A 68 -10.09 -7.25 9.21
CA GLY A 68 -10.86 -8.47 8.97
C GLY A 68 -12.30 -8.21 8.54
N GLY A 69 -13.08 -9.27 8.36
CA GLY A 69 -14.50 -9.16 8.00
C GLY A 69 -14.77 -8.62 6.60
N GLU A 70 -16.04 -8.30 6.37
CA GLU A 70 -16.54 -7.76 5.11
C GLU A 70 -16.04 -6.33 4.87
N LEU A 71 -15.62 -6.05 3.63
CA LEU A 71 -15.27 -4.72 3.20
C LEU A 71 -16.46 -4.06 2.51
N THR A 72 -16.92 -2.95 3.07
CA THR A 72 -18.00 -2.14 2.53
C THR A 72 -17.46 -0.86 1.87
N THR A 73 -18.36 -0.10 1.24
CA THR A 73 -18.08 1.21 0.64
C THR A 73 -17.66 2.26 1.66
N GLU A 74 -18.09 2.13 2.91
CA GLU A 74 -17.72 3.04 4.00
C GLU A 74 -16.23 2.92 4.34
N HIS A 75 -15.67 1.70 4.31
CA HIS A 75 -14.24 1.49 4.50
C HIS A 75 -13.42 2.15 3.38
N GLU A 76 -13.88 2.04 2.13
CA GLU A 76 -13.25 2.71 0.98
C GLU A 76 -13.28 4.23 1.13
N ALA A 77 -14.43 4.78 1.51
CA ALA A 77 -14.59 6.21 1.75
C ALA A 77 -13.67 6.72 2.87
N LEU A 78 -13.55 5.98 3.97
CA LEU A 78 -12.65 6.31 5.08
C LEU A 78 -11.18 6.25 4.65
N ALA A 79 -10.77 5.19 3.94
CA ALA A 79 -9.41 5.06 3.43
C ALA A 79 -9.03 6.22 2.51
N ARG A 80 -9.94 6.62 1.61
CA ARG A 80 -9.75 7.78 0.73
C ARG A 80 -9.65 9.09 1.51
N GLU A 81 -10.45 9.26 2.56
CA GLU A 81 -10.42 10.45 3.41
C GLU A 81 -9.11 10.57 4.20
N VAL A 82 -8.58 9.45 4.71
CA VAL A 82 -7.24 9.40 5.33
C VAL A 82 -6.17 9.82 4.33
N LEU A 83 -6.17 9.24 3.12
CA LEU A 83 -5.22 9.63 2.08
C LEU A 83 -5.34 11.11 1.73
N ARG A 84 -6.57 11.61 1.56
CA ARG A 84 -6.86 13.01 1.17
C ARG A 84 -6.38 14.02 2.21
N THR A 85 -6.53 13.71 3.50
CA THR A 85 -6.31 14.68 4.58
C THR A 85 -4.98 14.53 5.31
N LYS A 86 -4.36 13.35 5.28
CA LYS A 86 -3.17 13.04 6.09
C LYS A 86 -1.93 12.70 5.28
N VAL A 87 -2.07 12.36 4.00
CA VAL A 87 -0.97 11.77 3.23
C VAL A 87 -0.68 12.56 1.96
N LEU A 88 0.58 12.92 1.77
CA LEU A 88 1.05 13.40 0.48
C LEU A 88 1.23 12.21 -0.47
N VAL A 89 0.27 12.00 -1.37
CA VAL A 89 0.26 10.83 -2.27
C VAL A 89 1.10 11.07 -3.53
N GLY A 90 2.00 10.13 -3.83
CA GLY A 90 2.68 9.97 -5.11
C GLY A 90 2.28 8.66 -5.79
N LEU A 91 2.54 8.57 -7.09
CA LEU A 91 2.24 7.40 -7.91
C LEU A 91 3.53 6.77 -8.43
N LEU A 92 3.71 5.47 -8.20
CA LEU A 92 4.92 4.75 -8.60
C LEU A 92 5.12 4.74 -10.12
N GLY A 93 4.04 4.67 -10.89
CA GLY A 93 4.09 4.79 -12.36
C GLY A 93 4.50 6.18 -12.86
N ARG A 94 4.54 7.20 -11.98
CA ARG A 94 5.02 8.57 -12.23
C ARG A 94 6.04 8.97 -11.18
N LYS A 95 7.05 8.11 -10.99
CA LYS A 95 7.99 8.21 -9.88
C LYS A 95 8.72 9.56 -9.86
N ASN A 96 9.21 10.02 -11.00
CA ASN A 96 9.99 11.26 -11.09
C ASN A 96 9.12 12.48 -10.72
N GLU A 97 7.90 12.56 -11.24
CA GLU A 97 6.95 13.62 -10.93
C GLU A 97 6.52 13.57 -9.46
N SER A 98 6.36 12.37 -8.90
CA SER A 98 6.00 12.18 -7.49
C SER A 98 7.12 12.61 -6.56
N MET A 99 8.37 12.26 -6.86
CA MET A 99 9.55 12.69 -6.08
C MET A 99 9.71 14.20 -6.14
N ARG A 100 9.61 14.81 -7.33
CA ARG A 100 9.64 16.27 -7.48
C ARG A 100 8.53 16.95 -6.66
N ARG A 101 7.33 16.36 -6.63
CA ARG A 101 6.23 16.86 -5.80
C ARG A 101 6.56 16.78 -4.30
N PHE A 102 7.20 15.70 -3.86
CA PHE A 102 7.61 15.55 -2.46
C PHE A 102 8.68 16.56 -2.07
N GLU A 103 9.70 16.75 -2.91
CA GLU A 103 10.75 17.76 -2.73
C GLU A 103 10.16 19.16 -2.59
N LEU A 104 9.26 19.56 -3.50
CA LEU A 104 8.60 20.86 -3.47
C LEU A 104 7.72 21.04 -2.21
N TYR A 105 6.98 20.01 -1.81
CA TYR A 105 6.08 20.09 -0.66
C TYR A 105 6.85 20.15 0.67
N TYR A 106 7.92 19.37 0.81
CA TYR A 106 8.69 19.30 2.05
C TYR A 106 9.90 20.23 2.11
N GLY A 107 10.28 20.86 1.00
CA GLY A 107 11.48 21.69 0.90
C GLY A 107 12.77 20.87 1.00
N TRP A 108 12.75 19.61 0.51
CA TRP A 108 13.97 18.79 0.44
C TRP A 108 14.90 19.32 -0.65
N LYS A 109 16.22 19.23 -0.42
CA LYS A 109 17.28 19.65 -1.35
C LYS A 109 17.95 18.44 -1.97
#